data_AF-A0A7R8ZVA0-F1
#
_entry.id   AF-A0A7R8ZVA0-F1
#
_cell.length_a   1.000
_cell.length_b   1.000
_cell.length_c   1.000
_cell.angle_alpha   90.00
_cell.angle_beta   90.00
_cell.angle_gamma   90.00
#
_symmetry.space_group_name_H-M   'P 1'
#
loop_
_entity.id
_entity.type
_entity.pdbx_description
1 polymer ?
#
loop_
_entity_poly.entity_id
_entity_poly.type
_entity_poly.pdbx_seq_one_letter_code
_entity_poly.pdbx_strand_id
1 'polypeptide(L)'
;MLQPKRTKFRKQHKGRNRGLAQSGNKVSFGEYGLKAMERGKITSRQIEAARRAMTRHVKRVGKIWIRMFPDTPVTKKPLEVRMGKGKGNVEYWVCKVQPGKVLYEMDGVDESIARNVMNASELREKSKTELNDELTGLYREQFNLRMQRGTGQQPRPDQFKK
;
A
#
# COMPACT_ATOMS: atom_id res chain seq x y z
N MET A 1 -9.93 -7.89 3.55
CA MET A 1 -8.82 -7.09 4.12
C MET A 1 -8.06 -7.96 5.11
N LEU A 2 -6.71 -7.92 5.12
CA LEU A 2 -5.91 -8.80 5.98
C LEU A 2 -6.18 -8.51 7.47
N GLN A 3 -6.45 -9.59 8.24
CA GLN A 3 -6.59 -9.56 9.69
C GLN A 3 -6.23 -10.94 10.28
N PRO A 4 -5.84 -11.02 11.56
CA PRO A 4 -5.59 -12.30 12.21
C PRO A 4 -6.89 -13.12 12.33
N LYS A 5 -6.80 -14.43 12.11
CA LYS A 5 -7.94 -15.35 12.27
C LYS A 5 -8.41 -15.45 13.72
N ARG A 6 -7.46 -15.49 14.67
CA ARG A 6 -7.72 -15.56 16.11
C ARG A 6 -6.65 -14.79 16.86
N THR A 7 -7.04 -13.99 17.85
CA THR A 7 -6.09 -13.35 18.78
C THR A 7 -6.38 -13.77 20.21
N LYS A 8 -5.34 -13.87 21.04
CA LYS A 8 -5.50 -14.14 22.48
C LYS A 8 -6.28 -13.03 23.18
N PHE A 9 -6.00 -11.79 22.81
CA PHE A 9 -6.68 -10.61 23.35
C PHE A 9 -7.24 -9.76 22.21
N ARG A 10 -8.53 -9.43 22.31
CA ARG A 10 -9.19 -8.58 21.31
C ARG A 10 -8.74 -7.12 21.39
N LYS A 11 -8.54 -6.58 22.60
CA LYS A 11 -8.14 -5.17 22.84
C LYS A 11 -6.77 -5.12 23.52
N GLN A 12 -5.71 -4.77 22.79
CA GLN A 12 -4.35 -4.70 23.35
C GLN A 12 -3.75 -3.29 23.37
N HIS A 13 -2.75 -3.06 24.22
CA HIS A 13 -1.96 -1.82 24.18
C HIS A 13 -1.12 -1.79 22.91
N LYS A 14 -1.06 -0.63 22.25
CA LYS A 14 -0.32 -0.51 20.99
C LYS A 14 1.20 -0.51 21.21
N GLY A 15 1.69 -0.18 22.40
CA GLY A 15 3.12 -0.09 22.70
C GLY A 15 3.83 1.03 21.91
N ARG A 16 5.13 1.21 22.19
CA ARG A 16 6.00 2.15 21.47
C ARG A 16 6.72 1.42 20.33
N ASN A 17 6.94 2.11 19.21
CA ASN A 17 7.70 1.60 18.07
C ASN A 17 9.07 2.29 18.04
N ARG A 18 10.11 1.59 18.53
CA ARG A 18 11.48 2.11 18.74
C ARG A 18 12.50 1.17 18.09
N GLY A 19 13.71 1.68 17.86
CA GLY A 19 14.83 0.91 17.31
C GLY A 19 14.74 0.67 15.80
N LEU A 20 15.72 -0.07 15.29
CA LEU A 20 15.84 -0.52 13.91
C LEU A 20 15.29 -1.94 13.76
N ALA A 21 14.92 -2.31 12.54
CA ALA A 21 14.48 -3.66 12.20
C ALA A 21 15.65 -4.64 12.29
N GLN A 22 15.60 -5.53 13.29
CA GLN A 22 16.56 -6.62 13.46
C GLN A 22 16.20 -7.84 12.61
N SER A 23 14.90 -8.01 12.29
CA SER A 23 14.38 -9.14 11.51
C SER A 23 13.55 -8.68 10.32
N GLY A 24 13.55 -9.50 9.26
CA GLY A 24 12.89 -9.17 7.99
C GLY A 24 13.48 -7.92 7.33
N ASN A 25 14.78 -7.69 7.51
CA ASN A 25 15.54 -6.56 6.99
C ASN A 25 16.36 -6.91 5.73
N LYS A 26 16.32 -8.18 5.30
CA LYS A 26 16.90 -8.71 4.07
C LYS A 26 15.79 -9.23 3.16
N VAL A 27 16.04 -9.18 1.85
CA VAL A 27 15.21 -9.86 0.84
C VAL A 27 15.46 -11.36 0.94
N SER A 28 14.42 -12.19 0.90
CA SER A 28 14.56 -13.64 1.14
C SER A 28 13.89 -14.54 0.11
N PHE A 29 12.88 -14.04 -0.60
CA PHE A 29 12.09 -14.80 -1.56
C PHE A 29 12.24 -14.26 -2.97
N GLY A 30 12.21 -12.94 -3.14
CA GLY A 30 12.36 -12.31 -4.45
C GLY A 30 13.79 -11.85 -4.75
N GLU A 31 13.96 -11.29 -5.95
CA GLU A 31 15.20 -10.62 -6.37
C GLU A 31 15.20 -9.16 -5.90
N TYR A 32 14.04 -8.51 -5.91
CA TYR A 32 13.87 -7.10 -5.55
C TYR A 32 13.04 -6.94 -4.28
N GLY A 33 13.30 -5.90 -3.48
CA GLY A 33 12.56 -5.65 -2.26
C GLY A 33 12.37 -4.18 -1.90
N LEU A 34 11.18 -3.83 -1.43
CA LEU A 34 10.86 -2.49 -0.95
C LEU A 34 11.17 -2.38 0.55
N LYS A 35 12.17 -1.57 0.91
CA LYS A 35 12.61 -1.39 2.30
C LYS A 35 12.06 -0.09 2.90
N ALA A 36 11.60 -0.17 4.15
CA ALA A 36 11.15 1.00 4.89
C ALA A 36 12.34 1.80 5.43
N MET A 37 12.40 3.09 5.13
CA MET A 37 13.41 4.00 5.68
C MET A 37 12.96 4.65 7.00
N GLU A 38 11.65 4.74 7.21
CA GLU A 38 11.05 5.40 8.35
C GLU A 38 10.23 4.43 9.20
N ARG A 39 9.92 4.86 10.43
CA ARG A 39 9.03 4.12 11.32
C ARG A 39 7.59 4.50 11.04
N GLY A 40 6.68 3.55 11.16
CA GLY A 40 5.26 3.82 10.93
C GLY A 40 4.33 2.72 11.38
N LYS A 41 3.04 3.00 11.24
CA LYS A 41 1.97 2.01 11.33
C LYS A 41 1.28 1.94 9.99
N ILE A 42 1.34 0.79 9.34
CA ILE A 42 0.69 0.60 8.05
C ILE A 42 -0.58 -0.22 8.27
N THR A 43 -1.70 0.33 7.82
CA THR A 43 -3.01 -0.31 7.93
C THR A 43 -3.13 -1.47 6.95
N SER A 44 -4.02 -2.43 7.25
CA SER A 44 -4.37 -3.47 6.27
C SER A 44 -4.87 -2.90 4.93
N ARG A 45 -5.40 -1.66 4.93
CA ARG A 45 -5.90 -0.95 3.73
C ARG A 45 -4.77 -0.52 2.83
N GLN A 46 -3.76 0.10 3.42
CA GLN A 46 -2.56 0.50 2.70
C GLN A 46 -1.81 -0.72 2.15
N ILE A 47 -1.74 -1.81 2.93
CA ILE A 47 -1.07 -3.04 2.46
C ILE A 47 -1.71 -3.58 1.19
N GLU A 48 -3.04 -3.69 1.19
CA GLU A 48 -3.79 -4.21 0.06
C GLU A 48 -3.83 -3.24 -1.13
N ALA A 49 -3.92 -1.93 -0.86
CA ALA A 49 -3.88 -0.90 -1.90
C ALA A 49 -2.54 -0.92 -2.64
N ALA A 50 -1.42 -0.95 -1.91
CA ALA A 50 -0.09 -1.04 -2.50
C ALA A 50 0.07 -2.35 -3.31
N ARG A 51 -0.34 -3.50 -2.75
CA ARG A 51 -0.30 -4.79 -3.47
C ARG A 51 -1.06 -4.73 -4.79
N ARG A 52 -2.28 -4.18 -4.77
CA ARG A 52 -3.11 -4.02 -5.98
C ARG A 52 -2.44 -3.09 -6.99
N ALA A 53 -1.85 -1.98 -6.55
CA ALA A 53 -1.14 -1.04 -7.40
C ALA A 53 0.06 -1.71 -8.10
N MET A 54 0.91 -2.40 -7.32
CA MET A 54 2.05 -3.14 -7.87
C MET A 54 1.61 -4.22 -8.87
N THR A 55 0.62 -5.03 -8.51
CA THR A 55 0.12 -6.10 -9.40
C THR A 55 -0.44 -5.55 -10.72
N ARG A 56 -1.09 -4.37 -10.69
CA ARG A 56 -1.62 -3.71 -11.89
C ARG A 56 -0.49 -3.19 -12.78
N HIS A 57 0.52 -2.55 -12.20
CA HIS A 57 1.64 -1.98 -12.95
C HIS A 57 2.45 -3.08 -13.67
N VAL A 58 2.69 -4.20 -12.98
CA VAL A 58 3.40 -5.35 -13.55
C VAL A 58 2.51 -6.19 -14.48
N LYS A 59 1.24 -5.80 -14.69
CA LYS A 59 0.28 -6.51 -15.56
C LYS A 59 0.13 -8.01 -15.22
N ARG A 60 0.26 -8.36 -13.93
CA ARG A 60 0.22 -9.75 -13.40
C ARG A 60 1.36 -10.66 -13.87
N VAL A 61 2.46 -10.10 -14.36
CA VAL A 61 3.71 -10.84 -14.59
C VAL A 61 4.49 -10.94 -13.27
N GLY A 62 5.28 -12.00 -13.09
CA GLY A 62 6.08 -12.20 -11.89
C GLY A 62 5.29 -12.54 -10.62
N LYS A 63 6.00 -12.59 -9.50
CA LYS A 63 5.46 -12.91 -8.18
C LYS A 63 5.72 -11.75 -7.23
N ILE A 64 4.73 -11.45 -6.38
CA ILE A 64 4.82 -10.40 -5.36
C ILE A 64 4.56 -11.01 -3.99
N TRP A 65 5.49 -10.83 -3.06
CA TRP A 65 5.32 -11.24 -1.66
C TRP A 65 5.03 -10.02 -0.79
N ILE A 66 4.12 -10.21 0.16
CA ILE A 66 3.87 -9.26 1.25
C ILE A 66 4.66 -9.76 2.46
N ARG A 67 5.64 -8.99 2.93
CA ARG A 67 6.50 -9.37 4.07
C ARG A 67 5.96 -8.88 5.41
N MET A 68 4.85 -8.15 5.36
CA MET A 68 4.23 -7.50 6.50
C MET A 68 2.80 -8.01 6.72
N PHE A 69 2.44 -8.25 7.98
CA PHE A 69 1.11 -8.68 8.36
C PHE A 69 0.52 -7.75 9.43
N PRO A 70 -0.74 -7.30 9.31
CA PRO A 70 -1.36 -6.42 10.28
C PRO A 70 -1.90 -7.23 11.48
N ASP A 71 -1.14 -7.26 12.56
CA ASP A 71 -1.37 -8.05 13.76
C ASP A 71 -1.80 -7.21 14.98
N THR A 72 -1.63 -5.90 14.92
CA THR A 72 -1.93 -5.00 16.04
C THR A 72 -3.32 -4.38 15.88
N PRO A 73 -4.29 -4.66 16.76
CA PRO A 73 -5.61 -4.04 16.71
C PRO A 73 -5.56 -2.59 17.21
N VAL A 74 -6.17 -1.69 16.47
CA VAL A 74 -6.36 -0.30 16.83
C VAL A 74 -7.83 -0.07 17.17
N THR A 75 -8.06 0.38 18.41
CA THR A 75 -9.39 0.72 18.89
C THR A 75 -9.71 2.19 18.69
N LYS A 76 -10.97 2.48 18.34
CA LYS A 76 -11.52 3.84 18.25
C LYS A 76 -12.78 3.93 19.12
N LYS A 77 -13.00 5.09 19.75
CA LYS A 77 -14.30 5.40 20.38
C LYS A 77 -15.20 6.04 19.32
N PRO A 78 -16.54 5.86 19.42
CA PRO A 78 -17.47 6.60 18.57
C PRO A 78 -17.23 8.11 18.63
N LEU A 79 -17.73 8.82 17.63
CA LEU A 79 -17.85 10.27 17.74
C LEU A 79 -18.89 10.58 18.83
N GLU A 80 -18.86 11.80 19.39
CA GLU A 80 -19.87 12.30 20.35
C GLU A 80 -19.85 11.70 21.77
N VAL A 81 -18.91 10.80 22.09
CA VAL A 81 -18.76 10.28 23.46
C VAL A 81 -17.64 10.98 24.25
N ARG A 82 -17.92 11.32 25.51
CA ARG A 82 -16.92 11.85 26.45
C ARG A 82 -15.84 10.81 26.81
N MET A 83 -14.77 11.29 27.43
CA MET A 83 -13.75 10.44 28.04
C MET A 83 -14.33 9.57 29.18
N GLY A 84 -13.68 8.45 29.51
CA GLY A 84 -14.20 7.46 30.47
C GLY A 84 -14.83 6.21 29.83
N LYS A 85 -15.54 5.37 30.61
CA LYS A 85 -16.25 4.14 30.17
C LYS A 85 -15.37 3.08 29.47
N GLY A 86 -14.06 3.13 29.69
CA GLY A 86 -13.10 2.15 29.14
C GLY A 86 -12.76 2.36 27.66
N LYS A 87 -12.27 1.29 27.03
CA LYS A 87 -11.69 1.29 25.69
C LYS A 87 -12.71 0.92 24.62
N GLY A 88 -12.75 1.67 23.52
CA GLY A 88 -13.64 1.45 22.39
C GLY A 88 -13.43 0.12 21.64
N ASN A 89 -14.20 -0.09 20.57
CA ASN A 89 -14.13 -1.30 19.75
C ASN A 89 -12.91 -1.28 18.83
N VAL A 90 -12.48 -2.47 18.39
CA VAL A 90 -11.40 -2.62 17.41
C VAL A 90 -11.93 -2.20 16.06
N GLU A 91 -11.31 -1.19 15.48
CA GLU A 91 -11.76 -0.59 14.23
C GLU A 91 -10.98 -1.15 13.03
N TYR A 92 -9.66 -1.26 13.18
CA TYR A 92 -8.78 -1.74 12.13
C TYR A 92 -7.51 -2.35 12.71
N TRP A 93 -6.77 -3.05 11.85
CA TRP A 93 -5.51 -3.70 12.16
C TRP A 93 -4.35 -2.97 11.48
N VAL A 94 -3.24 -2.87 12.19
CA VAL A 94 -2.00 -2.25 11.69
C VAL A 94 -0.83 -3.18 11.86
N CYS A 95 0.12 -3.08 10.94
CA CYS A 95 1.46 -3.60 11.08
C CYS A 95 2.37 -2.47 11.57
N LYS A 96 3.19 -2.72 12.59
CA LYS A 96 4.24 -1.79 13.00
C LYS A 96 5.47 -2.02 12.14
N VAL A 97 5.97 -0.95 11.55
CA VAL A 97 7.14 -0.96 10.69
C VAL A 97 8.26 -0.18 11.35
N GLN A 98 9.43 -0.80 11.42
CA GLN A 98 10.66 -0.16 11.86
C GLN A 98 11.52 0.18 10.63
N PRO A 99 12.37 1.20 10.71
CA PRO A 99 13.37 1.48 9.70
C PRO A 99 14.23 0.24 9.45
N GLY A 100 14.47 -0.07 8.19
CA GLY A 100 15.23 -1.23 7.75
C GLY A 100 14.38 -2.45 7.37
N LYS A 101 13.09 -2.47 7.69
CA LYS A 101 12.22 -3.63 7.40
C LYS A 101 11.84 -3.69 5.92
N VAL A 102 11.96 -4.87 5.31
CA VAL A 102 11.45 -5.14 3.96
C VAL A 102 9.93 -5.34 4.04
N LEU A 103 9.19 -4.62 3.21
CA LEU A 103 7.73 -4.57 3.18
C LEU A 103 7.15 -5.49 2.11
N TYR A 104 7.76 -5.47 0.92
CA TYR A 104 7.35 -6.26 -0.23
C TYR A 104 8.57 -6.80 -0.94
N GLU A 105 8.39 -7.91 -1.64
CA GLU A 105 9.40 -8.50 -2.52
C GLU A 105 8.78 -8.81 -3.88
N MET A 106 9.60 -8.79 -4.94
CA MET A 106 9.21 -9.16 -6.30
C MET A 106 10.24 -10.07 -6.95
N ASP A 107 9.75 -10.92 -7.85
CA ASP A 107 10.53 -11.87 -8.63
C ASP A 107 9.92 -12.04 -10.03
N GLY A 108 10.73 -12.43 -11.01
CA GLY A 108 10.30 -12.68 -12.38
C GLY A 108 9.87 -11.42 -13.14
N VAL A 109 10.52 -10.29 -12.87
CA VAL A 109 10.29 -9.00 -13.52
C VAL A 109 11.63 -8.37 -13.90
N ASP A 110 11.64 -7.63 -15.01
CA ASP A 110 12.81 -6.86 -15.41
C ASP A 110 13.16 -5.78 -14.37
N GLU A 111 14.45 -5.48 -14.19
CA GLU A 111 14.93 -4.51 -13.20
C GLU A 111 14.28 -3.13 -13.40
N SER A 112 14.10 -2.69 -14.64
CA SER A 112 13.52 -1.37 -14.94
C SER A 112 12.09 -1.26 -14.42
N ILE A 113 11.28 -2.30 -14.64
CA ILE A 113 9.91 -2.39 -14.15
C ILE A 113 9.91 -2.50 -12.63
N ALA A 114 10.78 -3.34 -12.05
CA ALA A 114 10.87 -3.50 -10.61
C ALA A 114 11.20 -2.18 -9.90
N ARG A 115 12.16 -1.42 -10.43
CA ARG A 115 12.57 -0.12 -9.90
C ARG A 115 11.46 0.91 -10.00
N ASN A 116 10.77 1.00 -11.15
CA ASN A 116 9.64 1.92 -11.33
C ASN A 116 8.47 1.61 -10.39
N VAL A 117 8.14 0.33 -10.20
CA VAL A 117 7.07 -0.11 -9.29
C VAL A 117 7.40 0.17 -7.82
N MET A 118 8.66 0.00 -7.43
CA MET A 118 9.11 0.18 -6.05
C MET A 118 9.47 1.64 -5.72
N ASN A 119 9.66 2.50 -6.73
CA ASN A 119 9.84 3.93 -6.55
C ASN A 119 8.49 4.61 -6.33
N ALA A 120 8.10 4.72 -5.06
CA ALA A 120 7.02 5.62 -4.64
C ALA A 120 7.43 7.11 -4.62
N SER A 121 8.67 7.44 -5.03
CA SER A 121 9.25 8.78 -5.02
C SER A 121 8.49 9.74 -5.93
N GLU A 122 8.09 9.31 -7.13
CA GLU A 122 7.33 10.15 -8.07
C GLU A 122 6.01 10.69 -7.50
N LEU A 123 5.34 9.92 -6.64
CA LEU A 123 4.09 10.34 -6.00
C LEU A 123 4.31 11.14 -4.70
N ARG A 124 5.50 11.02 -4.09
CA ARG A 124 5.86 11.75 -2.85
C ARG A 124 6.40 13.14 -3.13
N GLU A 125 7.07 13.34 -4.26
CA GLU A 125 7.60 14.64 -4.66
C GLU A 125 6.50 15.58 -5.17
N LYS A 126 5.39 15.01 -5.66
CA LYS A 126 4.25 15.78 -6.17
C LYS A 126 3.44 16.41 -5.04
N SER A 127 3.16 17.69 -5.19
CA SER A 127 2.29 18.44 -4.26
C SER A 127 0.86 17.88 -4.30
N LYS A 128 0.08 18.08 -3.22
CA LYS A 128 -1.33 17.62 -3.16
C LYS A 128 -2.15 18.13 -4.35
N THR A 129 -1.84 19.32 -4.84
CA THR A 129 -2.44 19.95 -6.02
C THR A 129 -2.08 19.20 -7.30
N GLU A 130 -0.80 18.91 -7.52
CA GLU A 130 -0.34 18.13 -8.68
C GLU A 130 -0.93 16.71 -8.72
N LEU A 131 -1.05 16.06 -7.55
CA LEU A 131 -1.69 14.75 -7.44
C LEU A 131 -3.18 14.79 -7.79
N ASN A 132 -3.89 15.86 -7.42
CA ASN A 132 -5.31 16.03 -7.75
C ASN A 132 -5.50 16.34 -9.25
N ASP A 133 -4.58 17.10 -9.84
CA ASP A 133 -4.61 17.43 -11.27
C ASP A 133 -4.31 16.19 -12.12
N GLU A 134 -3.33 15.37 -11.73
CA GLU A 134 -3.08 14.06 -12.36
C GLU A 134 -4.27 13.12 -12.23
N LEU A 135 -4.88 13.05 -11.05
CA LEU A 135 -6.07 12.23 -10.82
C LEU A 135 -7.22 12.66 -11.75
N THR A 136 -7.42 13.97 -11.90
CA THR A 136 -8.43 14.53 -12.80
C THR A 136 -8.11 14.23 -14.26
N GLY A 137 -6.83 14.32 -14.65
CA GLY A 137 -6.35 13.93 -15.99
C GLY A 137 -6.64 12.46 -16.30
N LEU A 138 -6.29 11.56 -15.38
CA LEU A 138 -6.54 10.12 -15.53
C LEU A 138 -8.05 9.80 -15.61
N TYR A 139 -8.90 10.51 -14.86
CA TYR A 139 -10.35 10.32 -14.98
C TYR A 139 -10.90 10.79 -16.33
N ARG A 140 -10.39 11.89 -16.88
CA ARG A 140 -10.74 12.35 -18.24
C ARG A 140 -10.28 11.34 -19.29
N GLU A 141 -9.08 10.82 -19.15
CA GLU A 141 -8.51 9.82 -20.07
C GLU A 141 -9.31 8.50 -20.03
N GLN A 142 -9.65 8.01 -18.83
CA GLN A 142 -10.53 6.85 -18.66
C GLN A 142 -11.93 7.07 -19.23
N PHE A 143 -12.50 8.27 -19.05
CA PHE A 143 -13.79 8.63 -19.62
C PHE A 143 -13.73 8.62 -21.16
N ASN A 144 -12.69 9.22 -21.74
CA ASN A 144 -12.49 9.25 -23.19
C ASN A 144 -12.30 7.85 -23.78
N LEU A 145 -11.53 6.98 -23.12
CA LEU A 145 -11.35 5.59 -23.51
C LEU A 145 -12.66 4.79 -23.44
N ARG A 146 -13.50 5.07 -22.42
CA ARG A 146 -14.82 4.45 -22.30
C ARG A 146 -15.75 4.91 -23.44
N MET A 147 -15.71 6.19 -23.80
CA MET A 147 -16.48 6.73 -24.92
C MET A 147 -16.01 6.17 -26.27
N GLN A 148 -14.70 6.11 -26.53
CA GLN A 148 -14.13 5.51 -27.74
C GLN A 148 -14.50 4.03 -27.91
N ARG A 149 -14.48 3.25 -26.81
CA ARG A 149 -14.96 1.86 -26.84
C ARG A 149 -16.46 1.76 -27.11
N GLY A 150 -17.25 2.69 -26.60
CA GLY A 150 -18.69 2.76 -26.85
C GLY A 150 -19.05 3.14 -28.29
N THR A 151 -18.19 3.92 -28.97
CA THR A 151 -18.37 4.32 -30.37
C THR A 151 -17.71 3.35 -31.36
N GLY A 152 -17.16 2.22 -30.89
CA GLY A 152 -16.51 1.22 -31.74
C GLY A 152 -15.14 1.61 -32.30
N GLN A 153 -14.56 2.72 -31.83
CA GLN A 153 -13.23 3.17 -32.25
C GLN A 153 -12.13 2.41 -31.47
N GLN A 154 -11.12 1.93 -32.21
CA GLN A 154 -9.94 1.31 -31.61
C GLN A 154 -9.16 2.36 -30.80
N PRO A 155 -8.67 2.03 -29.59
CA PRO A 155 -7.88 2.96 -28.79
C PRO A 155 -6.56 3.29 -29.52
N ARG A 156 -6.29 4.59 -29.66
CA ARG A 156 -5.11 5.14 -30.36
C ARG A 156 -3.87 5.11 -29.46
N PRO A 157 -2.90 4.20 -29.68
CA PRO A 157 -1.76 4.00 -28.79
C PRO A 157 -0.85 5.23 -28.67
N ASP A 158 -0.88 6.11 -29.66
CA ASP A 158 -0.16 7.37 -29.79
C ASP A 158 -0.66 8.48 -28.84
N GLN A 159 -1.89 8.37 -28.34
CA GLN A 159 -2.50 9.38 -27.45
C GLN A 159 -2.28 9.11 -25.97
N PHE A 160 -1.76 7.94 -25.61
CA PHE A 160 -1.41 7.64 -24.22
C PHE A 160 -0.15 8.40 -23.85
N LYS A 161 -0.15 9.10 -22.71
CA LYS A 161 1.11 9.60 -22.13
C LYS A 161 2.05 8.40 -21.91
N LYS A 162 3.26 8.50 -22.49
CA LYS A 162 4.35 7.56 -22.23
C LYS A 162 4.73 7.57 -20.75
#